data_AF-A0A352J219-F1
#
_entry.id   AF-A0A352J219-F1
#
_cell.length_a   1.000
_cell.length_b   1.000
_cell.length_c   1.000
_cell.angle_alpha   90.00
_cell.angle_beta   90.00
_cell.angle_gamma   90.00
#
_symmetry.space_group_name_H-M   'P 1'
#
loop_
_entity.id
_entity.type
_entity.pdbx_description
1 polymer ?
#
loop_
_entity_poly.entity_id
_entity_poly.type
_entity_poly.pdbx_seq_one_letter_code
_entity_poly.pdbx_strand_id
1 'polypeptide(L)'
;GSGKVKFQVDYPDWGRYLILVKDAGSGHTAGTIFYVDWPSTYGRSNKTDPNGLTMLSFSTDKETYAVGETATVIIPKSSSGRALISIENGSSIIWKEWIKTSETEDTEYRFKITEEMNPNFYL
;
A
#
# COMPACT_ATOMS: atom_id res chain seq x y z
N GLY A 1 20.59 7.02 -26.25
CA GLY A 1 20.66 5.61 -26.65
C GLY A 1 19.40 4.91 -26.20
N SER A 2 18.90 3.93 -26.97
CA SER A 2 17.73 3.12 -26.64
C SER A 2 18.17 1.67 -26.40
N GLY A 3 17.83 1.09 -25.26
CA GLY A 3 18.12 -0.30 -24.91
C GLY A 3 16.85 -1.03 -24.51
N LYS A 4 16.79 -2.33 -24.80
CA LYS A 4 15.71 -3.22 -24.35
C LYS A 4 16.34 -4.42 -23.65
N VAL A 5 15.82 -4.74 -22.47
CA VAL A 5 16.18 -5.93 -21.71
C VAL A 5 14.91 -6.69 -21.37
N LYS A 6 14.96 -8.02 -21.42
CA LYS A 6 13.87 -8.87 -20.93
C LYS A 6 14.10 -9.08 -19.43
N PHE A 7 13.06 -8.83 -18.64
CA PHE A 7 13.04 -9.17 -17.23
C PHE A 7 11.76 -9.98 -16.96
N GLN A 8 11.82 -10.90 -16.01
CA GLN A 8 10.69 -11.68 -15.53
C GLN A 8 10.80 -11.79 -14.01
N VAL A 9 9.66 -11.64 -13.33
CA VAL A 9 9.53 -11.92 -11.90
C VAL A 9 8.51 -13.04 -11.80
N ASP A 10 8.90 -14.15 -11.17
CA ASP A 10 8.07 -15.34 -11.05
C ASP A 10 7.20 -15.24 -9.80
N TYR A 11 5.92 -15.61 -9.90
CA TYR A 11 5.06 -15.74 -8.72
C TYR A 11 5.64 -16.81 -7.77
N PRO A 12 5.67 -16.57 -6.43
CA PRO A 12 5.00 -15.50 -5.70
C PRO A 12 5.82 -14.22 -5.54
N ASP A 13 7.02 -14.10 -6.10
CA ASP A 13 7.88 -12.93 -5.89
C ASP A 13 7.22 -11.65 -6.42
N TRP A 14 7.41 -10.56 -5.68
CA TRP A 14 6.80 -9.26 -5.94
C TRP A 14 7.55 -8.19 -5.14
N GLY A 15 7.24 -6.92 -5.38
CA GLY A 15 7.75 -5.81 -4.57
C GLY A 15 8.68 -4.88 -5.33
N ARG A 16 9.65 -4.31 -4.62
CA ARG A 16 10.49 -3.20 -5.09
C ARG A 16 11.80 -3.71 -5.69
N TYR A 17 12.04 -3.39 -6.95
CA TYR A 17 13.26 -3.76 -7.68
C TYR A 17 14.03 -2.51 -8.09
N LEU A 18 15.36 -2.64 -8.15
CA LEU A 18 16.27 -1.61 -8.66
C LEU A 18 16.84 -2.09 -9.98
N ILE A 19 16.60 -1.36 -11.06
CA ILE A 19 17.35 -1.55 -12.30
C ILE A 19 18.57 -0.63 -12.29
N LEU A 20 19.75 -1.21 -12.50
CA LEU A 20 21.02 -0.50 -12.62
C LEU A 20 21.59 -0.70 -14.03
N VAL A 21 21.99 0.40 -14.64
CA VAL A 21 22.69 0.45 -15.91
C VAL A 21 24.09 1.00 -15.64
N LYS A 22 25.10 0.18 -15.91
CA LYS A 22 26.50 0.53 -15.77
C LYS A 22 27.16 0.56 -17.14
N ASP A 23 27.84 1.65 -17.45
CA ASP A 23 28.70 1.74 -18.62
C ASP A 23 30.00 0.98 -18.36
N ALA A 24 30.30 -0.02 -19.20
CA ALA A 24 31.44 -0.91 -19.00
C ALA A 24 32.80 -0.23 -19.24
N GLY A 25 32.83 0.87 -19.99
CA GLY A 25 34.06 1.61 -20.31
C GLY A 25 34.40 2.68 -19.26
N SER A 26 33.49 3.62 -19.03
CA SER A 26 33.67 4.77 -18.12
C SER A 26 33.38 4.44 -16.66
N GLY A 27 32.65 3.36 -16.38
CA GLY A 27 32.23 2.98 -15.03
C GLY A 27 31.04 3.78 -14.48
N HIS A 28 30.52 4.76 -15.23
CA HIS A 28 29.34 5.52 -14.84
C HIS A 28 28.13 4.60 -14.67
N THR A 29 27.35 4.85 -13.62
CA THR A 29 26.18 4.03 -13.25
C THR A 29 24.96 4.93 -13.05
N ALA A 30 23.83 4.52 -13.62
CA ALA A 30 22.53 5.13 -13.38
C ALA A 30 21.53 4.02 -13.01
N GLY A 31 20.50 4.35 -12.25
CA GLY A 31 19.48 3.37 -11.91
C GLY A 31 18.14 4.00 -11.58
N THR A 32 17.09 3.18 -11.62
CA THR A 32 15.75 3.58 -11.18
C THR A 32 15.09 2.45 -10.43
N ILE A 33 14.19 2.80 -9.52
CA ILE A 33 13.37 1.84 -8.79
C ILE A 33 12.06 1.63 -9.55
N PHE A 34 11.56 0.40 -9.56
CA PHE A 34 10.23 0.06 -10.05
C PHE A 34 9.57 -0.98 -9.14
N TYR A 35 8.24 -1.09 -9.24
CA TYR A 35 7.44 -2.00 -8.43
C TYR A 35 6.77 -3.05 -9.31
N VAL A 36 6.75 -4.29 -8.83
CA VAL A 36 6.02 -5.40 -9.41
C VAL A 36 4.94 -5.84 -8.42
N ASP A 37 3.69 -5.89 -8.87
CA ASP A 37 2.55 -6.37 -8.08
C ASP A 37 1.69 -7.34 -8.90
N TRP A 38 0.91 -8.14 -8.19
CA TRP A 38 -0.03 -9.11 -8.76
C TRP A 38 -1.47 -8.58 -8.64
N PRO A 39 -2.40 -9.00 -9.52
CA PRO A 39 -3.82 -8.64 -9.39
C PRO A 39 -4.40 -8.95 -8.01
N SER A 40 -5.38 -8.15 -7.55
CA SER A 40 -5.99 -8.25 -6.21
C SER A 40 -6.54 -9.64 -5.87
N THR A 41 -6.92 -10.43 -6.88
CA THR A 41 -7.41 -11.81 -6.77
C THR A 41 -6.36 -12.81 -6.26
N TYR A 42 -5.07 -12.49 -6.32
CA TYR A 42 -4.00 -13.36 -5.84
C TYR A 42 -3.75 -13.28 -4.32
N GLY A 43 -4.53 -12.48 -3.59
CA GLY A 43 -4.48 -12.38 -2.14
C GLY A 43 -3.26 -11.60 -1.65
N ARG A 44 -3.49 -10.41 -1.07
CA ARG A 44 -2.43 -9.60 -0.43
C ARG A 44 -2.07 -10.08 0.97
N SER A 45 -2.89 -10.95 1.56
CA SER A 45 -2.86 -11.30 2.99
C SER A 45 -1.68 -12.19 3.42
N ASN A 46 -0.94 -12.80 2.50
CA ASN A 46 0.19 -13.71 2.80
C ASN A 46 1.55 -13.18 2.32
N LYS A 47 1.62 -11.89 2.00
CA LYS A 47 2.83 -11.24 1.46
C LYS A 47 3.77 -10.83 2.60
N THR A 48 4.62 -11.76 3.07
CA THR A 48 5.71 -11.47 4.02
C THR A 48 6.92 -10.88 3.29
N ASP A 49 6.98 -9.55 3.19
CA ASP A 49 8.21 -8.84 2.80
C ASP A 49 9.09 -8.64 4.06
N PRO A 50 10.34 -9.16 4.11
CA PRO A 50 11.28 -8.91 5.20
C PRO A 50 11.71 -7.45 5.34
N ASN A 51 11.58 -6.63 4.29
CA ASN A 51 11.75 -5.16 4.32
C ASN A 51 10.42 -4.41 4.51
N GLY A 52 9.28 -5.09 4.37
CA GLY A 52 7.93 -4.55 4.47
C GLY A 52 7.35 -4.60 5.88
N LEU A 53 8.13 -5.00 6.89
CA LEU A 53 7.75 -4.94 8.31
C LEU A 53 7.21 -3.56 8.75
N THR A 54 7.50 -2.49 8.00
CA THR A 54 7.03 -1.12 8.28
C THR A 54 5.87 -0.65 7.40
N MET A 55 5.48 -1.40 6.36
CA MET A 55 4.37 -1.01 5.49
C MET A 55 3.12 -1.79 5.92
N LEU A 56 2.23 -1.13 6.66
CA LEU A 56 0.92 -1.69 7.00
C LEU A 56 0.12 -1.88 5.69
N SER A 57 0.02 -3.12 5.23
CA SER A 57 -0.79 -3.53 4.10
C SER A 57 -2.26 -3.60 4.52
N PHE A 58 -2.95 -2.48 4.61
CA PHE A 58 -4.41 -2.46 4.81
C PHE A 58 -5.17 -2.66 3.50
N SER A 59 -6.41 -3.11 3.60
CA SER A 59 -7.34 -3.23 2.48
C SER A 59 -8.68 -2.60 2.81
N THR A 60 -9.48 -2.32 1.79
CA THR A 60 -10.85 -1.84 1.90
C THR A 60 -11.82 -2.90 1.38
N ASP A 61 -13.07 -2.88 1.85
CA ASP A 61 -14.11 -3.80 1.38
C ASP A 61 -14.58 -3.52 -0.05
N LYS A 62 -14.39 -2.29 -0.55
CA LYS A 62 -14.69 -1.88 -1.93
C LYS A 62 -13.58 -0.98 -2.48
N GLU A 63 -13.51 -0.90 -3.81
CA GLU A 63 -12.59 -0.01 -4.52
C GLU A 63 -13.12 1.44 -4.62
N THR A 64 -14.44 1.60 -4.67
CA THR A 64 -15.10 2.90 -4.79
C THR A 64 -16.31 2.96 -3.87
N TYR A 65 -16.59 4.16 -3.37
CA TYR A 65 -17.71 4.40 -2.45
C TYR A 65 -18.51 5.63 -2.87
N ALA A 66 -19.81 5.59 -2.65
CA ALA A 66 -20.69 6.75 -2.73
C ALA A 66 -20.81 7.45 -1.37
N VAL A 67 -21.10 8.76 -1.40
CA VAL A 67 -21.42 9.51 -0.19
C VAL A 67 -22.58 8.85 0.55
N GLY A 68 -22.42 8.67 1.86
CA GLY A 68 -23.40 8.01 2.72
C GLY A 68 -23.17 6.51 2.93
N GLU A 69 -22.32 5.86 2.12
CA GLU A 69 -21.90 4.47 2.37
C GLU A 69 -20.97 4.37 3.58
N THR A 70 -20.85 3.16 4.13
CA THR A 70 -19.88 2.83 5.17
C THR A 70 -18.71 2.11 4.54
N ALA A 71 -17.51 2.67 4.65
CA ALA A 71 -16.27 2.00 4.28
C ALA A 71 -15.74 1.18 5.45
N THR A 72 -15.21 0.00 5.14
CA THR A 72 -14.52 -0.88 6.09
C THR A 72 -13.08 -1.04 5.67
N VAL A 73 -12.17 -0.64 6.56
CA VAL A 73 -10.73 -0.79 6.40
C VAL A 73 -10.30 -1.97 7.26
N ILE A 74 -9.61 -2.91 6.63
CA ILE A 74 -9.11 -4.12 7.27
C ILE A 74 -7.61 -3.93 7.46
N ILE A 75 -7.21 -3.85 8.72
CA ILE A 75 -5.82 -3.72 9.14
C ILE A 75 -5.36 -5.10 9.59
N PRO A 76 -4.38 -5.72 8.91
CA PRO A 76 -3.89 -7.03 9.29
C PRO A 76 -3.42 -7.05 10.74
N LYS A 77 -3.60 -8.20 11.39
CA LYS A 77 -3.02 -8.42 12.72
C LYS A 77 -1.54 -8.04 12.75
N SER A 78 -1.16 -7.26 13.75
CA SER A 78 0.18 -6.69 13.93
C SER A 78 0.54 -6.72 15.41
N SER A 79 1.71 -6.21 15.81
CA SER A 79 2.06 -6.13 17.23
C SER A 79 0.98 -5.41 18.06
N SER A 80 0.81 -5.81 19.33
CA SER A 80 -0.11 -5.18 20.27
C SER A 80 0.28 -3.71 20.42
N GLY A 81 -0.55 -2.82 19.88
CA GLY A 81 -0.16 -1.45 19.66
C GLY A 81 -1.35 -0.56 19.35
N ARG A 82 -1.02 0.61 18.78
CA ARG A 82 -2.01 1.56 18.32
C ARG A 82 -1.68 1.99 16.90
N ALA A 83 -2.70 2.09 16.07
CA ALA A 83 -2.61 2.71 14.75
C ALA A 83 -3.25 4.10 14.82
N LEU A 84 -2.60 5.09 14.22
CA LEU A 84 -3.21 6.39 13.97
C LEU A 84 -3.86 6.32 12.60
N ILE A 85 -5.18 6.46 12.57
CA ILE A 85 -5.94 6.62 11.34
C ILE A 85 -6.08 8.11 11.07
N SER A 86 -5.70 8.56 9.88
CA SER A 86 -5.90 9.93 9.41
C SER A 86 -6.65 9.85 8.08
N ILE A 87 -7.82 10.49 8.02
CA ILE A 87 -8.55 10.67 6.76
C ILE A 87 -8.30 12.09 6.30
N GLU A 88 -7.75 12.23 5.11
CA GLU A 88 -7.32 13.52 4.57
C GLU A 88 -7.84 13.71 3.15
N ASN A 89 -8.09 14.95 2.77
CA ASN A 89 -8.19 15.33 1.37
C ASN A 89 -6.91 16.07 0.96
N GLY A 90 -6.76 16.41 -0.32
CA GLY A 90 -5.56 17.08 -0.84
C GLY A 90 -5.24 18.46 -0.22
N SER A 91 -6.02 18.94 0.75
CA SER A 91 -5.84 20.23 1.42
C SER A 91 -5.84 20.18 2.96
N SER A 92 -6.47 19.19 3.59
CA SER A 92 -6.68 19.17 5.04
C SER A 92 -6.98 17.78 5.60
N ILE A 93 -6.68 17.61 6.89
CA ILE A 93 -7.11 16.45 7.68
C ILE A 93 -8.61 16.60 8.00
N ILE A 94 -9.41 15.64 7.53
CA ILE A 94 -10.85 15.56 7.78
C ILE A 94 -11.10 14.91 9.14
N TRP A 95 -10.39 13.81 9.42
CA TRP A 95 -10.55 13.05 10.66
C TRP A 95 -9.23 12.44 11.10
N LYS A 96 -9.02 12.31 12.42
CA LYS A 96 -7.90 11.54 12.94
C LYS A 96 -8.22 10.90 14.28
N GLU A 97 -7.85 9.65 14.45
CA GLU A 97 -8.01 8.98 15.74
C GLU A 97 -7.03 7.82 15.93
N TRP A 98 -6.78 7.49 17.19
CA TRP A 98 -6.00 6.33 17.57
C TRP A 98 -6.92 5.13 17.80
N ILE A 99 -6.65 4.04 17.11
CA ILE A 99 -7.31 2.74 17.33
C ILE A 99 -6.33 1.74 17.91
N LYS A 100 -6.84 0.73 18.62
CA LYS A 100 -6.03 -0.38 19.11
C LYS A 100 -5.91 -1.44 18.02
N THR A 101 -4.71 -1.96 17.82
CA THR A 101 -4.46 -3.11 16.94
C THR A 101 -4.43 -4.41 17.75
N SER A 102 -4.67 -5.53 17.07
CA SER A 102 -4.63 -6.86 17.67
C SER A 102 -3.50 -7.72 17.11
N GLU A 103 -2.88 -8.52 17.97
CA GLU A 103 -1.87 -9.53 17.59
C GLU A 103 -2.49 -10.80 17.02
N THR A 104 -3.76 -11.06 17.37
CA THR A 104 -4.41 -12.34 17.12
C THR A 104 -5.35 -12.30 15.93
N GLU A 105 -5.97 -11.14 15.67
CA GLU A 105 -7.00 -10.96 14.66
C GLU A 105 -6.85 -9.64 13.89
N ASP A 106 -7.42 -9.59 12.69
CA ASP A 106 -7.43 -8.36 11.89
C ASP A 106 -8.34 -7.32 12.56
N THR A 107 -7.93 -6.06 12.48
CA THR A 107 -8.69 -4.94 13.05
C THR A 107 -9.54 -4.30 11.96
N GLU A 108 -10.86 -4.39 12.10
CA GLU A 108 -11.80 -3.68 11.23
C GLU A 108 -12.06 -2.26 11.76
N TYR A 109 -11.79 -1.27 10.92
CA TYR A 109 -12.14 0.12 11.15
C TYR A 109 -13.24 0.56 10.18
N ARG A 110 -14.35 1.08 10.71
CA ARG A 110 -15.53 1.45 9.90
C ARG A 110 -15.85 2.92 10.06
N PHE A 111 -16.03 3.61 8.96
CA PHE A 111 -16.41 5.02 8.94
C PHE A 111 -17.38 5.32 7.79
N LYS A 112 -18.16 6.40 7.95
CA LYS A 112 -19.14 6.82 6.94
C LYS A 112 -18.49 7.78 5.94
N ILE A 113 -18.73 7.57 4.66
CA ILE A 113 -18.26 8.45 3.60
C ILE A 113 -19.09 9.74 3.60
N THR A 114 -18.41 10.89 3.66
CA THR A 114 -19.03 12.23 3.70
C THR A 114 -18.72 13.02 2.44
N GLU A 115 -19.40 14.16 2.24
CA GLU A 115 -19.16 15.03 1.07
C GLU A 115 -17.75 15.64 1.05
N GLU A 116 -17.12 15.81 2.22
CA GLU A 116 -15.77 16.38 2.38
C GLU A 116 -14.66 15.50 1.79
N MET A 117 -14.98 14.24 1.48
CA MET A 117 -14.09 13.25 0.89
C MET A 117 -14.08 13.30 -0.66
N ASN A 118 -14.82 14.23 -1.27
CA ASN A 118 -14.83 14.43 -2.71
C ASN A 118 -13.63 15.27 -3.21
N PRO A 119 -13.18 15.07 -4.46
CA PRO A 119 -13.53 13.96 -5.34
C PRO A 119 -12.82 12.66 -4.95
N ASN A 120 -11.77 12.74 -4.13
CA ASN A 120 -11.00 11.62 -3.58
C ASN A 120 -10.54 11.98 -2.15
N PHE A 121 -10.30 10.96 -1.34
CA PHE A 121 -9.65 11.09 -0.03
C PHE A 121 -8.52 10.08 0.12
N TYR A 122 -7.66 10.32 1.10
CA TYR A 122 -6.54 9.47 1.49
C TYR A 122 -6.77 8.96 2.91
N LEU A 123 -6.31 7.74 3.17
CA LEU A 123 -6.38 7.04 4.45
C LEU A 123 -5.00 6.49 4.79
#